data_AF-A0A8J6NIY3-F1
#
_entry.id   AF-A0A8J6NIY3-F1
#
_cell.length_a   1.000
_cell.length_b   1.000
_cell.length_c   1.000
_cell.angle_alpha   90.00
_cell.angle_beta   90.00
_cell.angle_gamma   90.00
#
_symmetry.space_group_name_H-M   'P 1'
#
loop_
_entity.id
_entity.type
_entity.pdbx_description
1 polymer ?
#
loop_
_entity_poly.entity_id
_entity_poly.type
_entity_poly.pdbx_seq_one_letter_code
_entity_poly.pdbx_strand_id
1 'polypeptide(L)'
;MTDTAITQEQFALLMEKMDRVESHIAEQQRRQQEMEELQRDLIPIGNHMVKLAIDELAEIGSDFQSEDLFFLLKRVLRDTHLLSKLLDQLENAMELSEDMQILGKQIFNQGVLELDRLERQGYFTFAQEGWKIVERVVTEFSEEDVRALADNVVVILKTVRNMTQPEIMAIANQSVDAIREIPAEDENISAFKLVKEMGSPQVRRGMSRMLNLLKVMGETPTQ
;
A
#
# COMPACT_ATOMS: atom_id res chain seq x y z
N MET A 1 3.50 -86.57 -47.50
CA MET A 1 4.55 -85.58 -47.76
C MET A 1 3.92 -84.48 -48.59
N THR A 2 3.58 -83.35 -47.96
CA THR A 2 3.12 -82.14 -48.63
C THR A 2 3.90 -81.00 -48.03
N ASP A 3 5.08 -80.78 -48.62
CA ASP A 3 5.88 -79.58 -48.41
C ASP A 3 5.05 -78.40 -48.88
N THR A 4 4.62 -77.57 -47.93
CA THR A 4 3.87 -76.36 -48.26
C THR A 4 4.91 -75.29 -48.52
N ALA A 5 5.31 -75.16 -49.79
CA ALA A 5 6.21 -74.10 -50.23
C ALA A 5 5.57 -72.75 -49.89
N ILE A 6 6.19 -72.01 -48.98
CA ILE A 6 5.83 -70.63 -48.66
C ILE A 6 5.93 -69.84 -49.97
N THR A 7 4.79 -69.38 -50.50
CA THR A 7 4.74 -68.58 -51.73
C THR A 7 5.50 -67.27 -51.50
N GLN A 8 6.30 -66.82 -52.48
CA GLN A 8 7.11 -65.60 -52.37
C GLN A 8 6.30 -64.36 -51.92
N GLU A 9 5.03 -64.31 -52.26
CA GLU A 9 4.09 -63.26 -51.85
C GLU A 9 3.81 -63.27 -50.35
N GLN A 10 3.68 -64.45 -49.72
CA GLN A 10 3.51 -64.56 -48.26
C GLN A 10 4.79 -64.15 -47.51
N PHE A 11 5.96 -64.41 -48.10
CA PHE A 11 7.24 -63.97 -47.55
C PHE A 11 7.39 -62.44 -47.61
N ALA A 12 6.99 -61.82 -48.73
CA ALA A 12 7.00 -60.36 -48.86
C ALA A 12 6.04 -59.67 -47.87
N LEU A 13 4.83 -60.19 -47.71
CA LEU A 13 3.83 -59.69 -46.74
C LEU A 13 4.28 -59.88 -45.28
N LEU A 14 5.02 -60.95 -44.98
CA LEU A 14 5.59 -61.18 -43.66
C LEU A 14 6.73 -60.19 -43.38
N MET A 15 7.56 -59.90 -44.38
CA MET A 15 8.66 -58.94 -44.27
C MET A 15 8.14 -57.51 -44.06
N GLU A 16 7.10 -57.09 -44.80
CA GLU A 16 6.44 -55.80 -44.58
C GLU A 16 5.81 -55.68 -43.18
N LYS A 17 5.20 -56.76 -42.68
CA LYS A 17 4.66 -56.79 -41.31
C LYS A 17 5.77 -56.81 -40.25
N MET A 18 6.89 -57.49 -40.50
CA MET A 18 8.06 -57.47 -39.64
C MET A 18 8.67 -56.07 -39.58
N ASP A 19 8.84 -55.39 -40.72
CA ASP A 19 9.35 -54.01 -40.79
C ASP A 19 8.42 -53.04 -40.03
N ARG A 20 7.10 -53.23 -40.10
CA ARG A 20 6.13 -52.41 -39.37
C ARG A 20 6.10 -52.70 -37.87
N VAL A 21 6.36 -53.95 -37.46
CA VAL A 21 6.48 -54.30 -36.04
C VAL A 21 7.82 -53.81 -35.49
N GLU A 22 8.89 -53.88 -36.26
CA GLU A 22 10.21 -53.38 -35.88
C GLU A 22 10.21 -51.87 -35.66
N SER A 23 9.54 -51.10 -36.52
CA SER A 23 9.41 -49.65 -36.32
C SER A 23 8.62 -49.30 -35.05
N HIS A 24 7.53 -50.01 -34.76
CA HIS A 24 6.77 -49.82 -33.51
C HIS A 24 7.56 -50.25 -32.27
N ILE A 25 8.35 -51.32 -32.35
CA ILE A 25 9.23 -51.77 -31.26
C ILE A 25 10.35 -50.76 -31.02
N ALA A 26 10.95 -50.21 -32.08
CA ALA A 26 12.01 -49.21 -31.98
C ALA A 26 11.52 -47.92 -31.29
N GLU A 27 10.33 -47.44 -31.65
CA GLU A 27 9.71 -46.29 -30.98
C GLU A 27 9.33 -46.60 -29.53
N GLN A 28 8.86 -47.81 -29.24
CA GLN A 28 8.50 -48.22 -27.89
C GLN A 28 9.72 -48.40 -26.99
N GLN A 29 10.84 -48.92 -27.53
CA GLN A 29 12.11 -49.01 -26.82
C GLN A 29 12.68 -47.63 -26.53
N ARG A 30 12.60 -46.71 -27.49
CA ARG A 30 13.03 -45.32 -27.29
C ARG A 30 12.24 -44.63 -26.20
N ARG A 31 10.91 -44.77 -26.19
CA ARG A 31 10.06 -44.25 -25.10
C ARG A 31 10.38 -44.87 -23.74
N GLN A 32 10.69 -46.17 -23.70
CA GLN A 32 11.13 -46.82 -22.46
C GLN A 32 12.46 -46.27 -21.97
N GLN A 33 13.43 -46.06 -22.86
CA GLN A 33 14.73 -45.46 -22.51
C GLN A 33 14.58 -44.02 -22.03
N GLU A 34 13.77 -43.21 -22.71
CA GLU A 34 13.48 -41.83 -22.30
C GLU A 34 12.77 -41.78 -20.93
N MET A 35 11.88 -42.74 -20.64
CA MET A 35 11.27 -42.86 -19.31
C MET A 35 12.24 -43.36 -18.24
N GLU A 36 13.13 -44.30 -18.58
CA GLU A 36 14.17 -44.77 -17.65
C GLU A 36 15.19 -43.67 -17.33
N GLU A 37 15.53 -42.83 -18.31
CA GLU A 37 16.38 -41.65 -18.14
C GLU A 37 15.69 -40.61 -17.27
N LEU A 38 14.42 -40.28 -17.57
CA LEU A 38 13.64 -39.37 -16.75
C LEU A 38 13.47 -39.89 -15.31
N GLN A 39 13.24 -41.18 -15.12
CA GLN A 39 13.20 -41.79 -13.78
C GLN A 39 14.56 -41.68 -13.08
N ARG A 40 15.66 -41.96 -13.81
CA ARG A 40 17.02 -41.87 -13.27
C ARG A 40 17.40 -40.45 -12.87
N ASP A 41 16.89 -39.44 -13.56
CA ASP A 41 17.18 -38.04 -13.29
C ASP A 41 16.24 -37.43 -12.25
N LEU A 42 14.96 -37.82 -12.23
CA LEU A 42 13.98 -37.32 -11.28
C LEU A 42 14.13 -37.95 -9.89
N ILE A 43 14.49 -39.23 -9.78
CA ILE A 43 14.64 -39.91 -8.48
C ILE A 43 15.64 -39.19 -7.56
N PRO A 44 16.85 -38.82 -8.02
CA PRO A 44 17.81 -38.06 -7.22
C PRO A 44 17.29 -36.67 -6.82
N ILE A 45 16.66 -35.94 -7.74
CA ILE A 45 16.12 -34.60 -7.49
C ILE A 45 15.00 -34.66 -6.45
N GLY A 46 14.08 -35.61 -6.60
CA GLY A 46 13.01 -35.84 -5.63
C GLY A 46 13.55 -36.18 -4.24
N ASN A 47 14.55 -37.07 -4.17
CA ASN A 47 15.22 -37.39 -2.91
C ASN A 47 15.92 -36.18 -2.26
N HIS A 48 16.53 -35.30 -3.06
CA HIS A 48 17.15 -34.07 -2.55
C HIS A 48 16.13 -33.05 -2.05
N MET A 49 15.03 -32.86 -2.77
CA MET A 49 13.95 -31.93 -2.37
C MET A 49 13.30 -32.37 -1.06
N VAL A 50 13.07 -33.68 -0.87
CA VAL A 50 12.53 -34.22 0.38
C VAL A 50 13.51 -34.00 1.54
N LYS A 51 14.81 -34.23 1.32
CA LYS A 51 15.83 -33.98 2.35
C LYS A 51 15.92 -32.50 2.72
N LEU A 52 15.96 -31.61 1.73
CA LEU A 52 16.00 -30.17 1.96
C LEU A 52 14.77 -29.69 2.76
N ALA A 53 13.58 -30.21 2.43
CA ALA A 53 12.37 -29.92 3.17
C ALA A 53 12.43 -30.44 4.61
N ILE A 54 13.00 -31.62 4.86
CA ILE A 54 13.21 -32.15 6.22
C ILE A 54 14.18 -31.26 7.01
N ASP A 55 15.28 -30.84 6.39
CA ASP A 55 16.32 -30.05 7.04
C ASP A 55 15.80 -28.63 7.38
N GLU A 56 15.09 -27.98 6.45
CA GLU A 56 14.51 -26.64 6.66
C GLU A 56 13.31 -26.65 7.63
N LEU A 57 12.48 -27.70 7.58
CA LEU A 57 11.36 -27.84 8.52
C LEU A 57 11.83 -28.20 9.94
N ALA A 58 12.98 -28.87 10.09
CA ALA A 58 13.62 -29.09 11.38
C ALA A 58 14.17 -27.78 12.00
N GLU A 59 14.41 -26.75 11.18
CA GLU A 59 14.82 -25.41 11.64
C GLU A 59 13.59 -24.59 12.13
N ILE A 60 12.39 -24.90 11.64
CA ILE A 60 11.11 -24.26 12.04
C ILE A 60 10.52 -24.97 13.28
N GLY A 61 11.28 -24.96 14.38
CA GLY A 61 10.78 -25.28 15.73
C GLY A 61 10.59 -26.77 16.06
N SER A 62 10.72 -27.10 17.35
CA SER A 62 10.75 -28.45 17.94
C SER A 62 9.48 -29.30 17.79
N ASP A 63 8.45 -28.80 17.10
CA ASP A 63 7.11 -29.41 17.05
C ASP A 63 6.84 -30.19 15.75
N PHE A 64 7.72 -30.10 14.75
CA PHE A 64 7.57 -30.81 13.48
C PHE A 64 8.53 -32.00 13.38
N GLN A 65 8.02 -33.24 13.45
CA GLN A 65 8.84 -34.45 13.33
C GLN A 65 8.93 -34.90 11.87
N SER A 66 10.04 -35.55 11.48
CA SER A 66 10.19 -36.12 10.12
C SER A 66 9.10 -37.15 9.80
N GLU A 67 8.58 -37.82 10.83
CA GLU A 67 7.42 -38.72 10.77
C GLU A 67 6.14 -38.01 10.31
N ASP A 68 5.94 -36.74 10.69
CA ASP A 68 4.77 -35.95 10.32
C ASP A 68 4.76 -35.62 8.84
N LEU A 69 5.93 -35.37 8.23
CA LEU A 69 6.06 -35.17 6.78
C LEU A 69 5.63 -36.43 6.00
N PHE A 70 6.07 -37.61 6.44
CA PHE A 70 5.64 -38.87 5.83
C PHE A 70 4.16 -39.15 6.06
N PHE A 71 3.61 -38.76 7.21
CA PHE A 71 2.18 -38.87 7.49
C PHE A 71 1.36 -37.96 6.57
N LEU A 72 1.79 -36.72 6.37
CA LEU A 72 1.17 -35.77 5.45
C LEU A 72 1.23 -36.28 4.00
N LEU A 73 2.38 -36.76 3.54
CA LEU A 73 2.53 -37.33 2.21
C LEU A 73 1.60 -38.54 2.01
N LYS A 74 1.56 -39.47 2.98
CA LYS A 74 0.63 -40.60 2.94
C LYS A 74 -0.83 -40.14 2.97
N ARG A 75 -1.16 -39.09 3.71
CA ARG A 75 -2.52 -38.53 3.79
C ARG A 75 -2.94 -37.93 2.45
N VAL A 76 -2.06 -37.16 1.80
CA VAL A 76 -2.31 -36.60 0.46
C VAL A 76 -2.48 -37.71 -0.58
N LEU A 77 -1.62 -38.74 -0.56
CA LEU A 77 -1.72 -39.88 -1.48
C LEU A 77 -2.97 -40.74 -1.23
N ARG A 78 -3.42 -40.85 0.01
CA ARG A 78 -4.60 -41.62 0.41
C ARG A 78 -5.90 -40.86 0.18
N ASP A 79 -5.87 -39.53 0.30
CA ASP A 79 -7.05 -38.67 0.22
C ASP A 79 -7.14 -37.99 -1.15
N THR A 80 -7.46 -38.80 -2.17
CA THR A 80 -7.68 -38.32 -3.55
C THR A 80 -8.80 -37.27 -3.62
N HIS A 81 -9.73 -37.27 -2.65
CA HIS A 81 -10.81 -36.30 -2.57
C HIS A 81 -10.31 -34.91 -2.16
N LEU A 82 -9.25 -34.82 -1.35
CA LEU A 82 -8.59 -33.55 -1.02
C LEU A 82 -7.91 -32.95 -2.26
N LEU A 83 -7.27 -33.79 -3.09
CA LEU A 83 -6.71 -33.36 -4.37
C LEU A 83 -7.79 -32.90 -5.35
N SER A 84 -8.91 -33.62 -5.44
CA SER A 84 -10.07 -33.22 -6.25
C SER A 84 -10.60 -31.85 -5.82
N LYS A 85 -10.82 -31.63 -4.52
CA LYS A 85 -11.31 -30.35 -4.00
C LYS A 85 -10.34 -29.19 -4.27
N LEU A 86 -9.03 -29.43 -4.23
CA LEU A 86 -8.03 -28.42 -4.58
C LEU A 86 -8.07 -28.10 -6.08
N LEU A 87 -8.25 -29.11 -6.94
CA LEU A 87 -8.44 -28.89 -8.37
C LEU A 87 -9.74 -28.13 -8.66
N ASP A 88 -10.84 -28.48 -8.00
CA ASP A 88 -12.12 -27.75 -8.13
C ASP A 88 -11.97 -26.30 -7.66
N GLN A 89 -11.21 -26.03 -6.60
CA GLN A 89 -10.91 -24.66 -6.16
C GLN A 89 -10.03 -23.90 -7.15
N LEU A 90 -9.06 -24.56 -7.79
CA LEU A 90 -8.25 -23.97 -8.84
C LEU A 90 -9.07 -23.68 -10.10
N GLU A 91 -10.01 -24.56 -10.45
CA GLU A 91 -10.96 -24.34 -11.55
C GLU A 91 -11.83 -23.10 -11.29
N ASN A 92 -12.43 -23.01 -10.10
CA ASN A 92 -13.19 -21.82 -9.69
C ASN A 92 -12.33 -20.53 -9.67
N ALA A 93 -11.04 -20.62 -9.31
CA ALA A 93 -10.14 -19.47 -9.33
C ALA A 93 -9.73 -19.06 -10.76
N MET A 94 -9.60 -20.03 -11.67
CA MET A 94 -9.35 -19.78 -13.09
C MET A 94 -10.57 -19.19 -13.78
N GLU A 95 -11.78 -19.65 -13.47
CA GLU A 95 -13.04 -19.02 -13.93
C GLU A 95 -13.15 -17.56 -13.45
N LEU A 96 -12.81 -17.30 -12.18
CA LEU A 96 -12.78 -15.93 -11.64
C LEU A 96 -11.71 -15.05 -12.33
N SER A 97 -10.60 -15.64 -12.78
CA SER A 97 -9.53 -14.94 -13.50
C SER A 97 -9.97 -14.50 -14.91
N GLU A 98 -10.74 -15.34 -15.62
CA GLU A 98 -11.30 -14.97 -16.93
C GLU A 98 -12.31 -13.82 -16.79
N ASP A 99 -13.20 -13.88 -15.78
CA ASP A 99 -14.16 -12.81 -15.50
C ASP A 99 -13.48 -11.52 -15.01
N MET A 100 -12.41 -11.64 -14.21
CA MET A 100 -11.59 -10.50 -13.79
C MET A 100 -10.84 -9.83 -14.95
N GLN A 101 -10.51 -10.55 -16.02
CA GLN A 101 -9.79 -9.96 -17.14
C GLN A 101 -10.62 -8.91 -17.90
N ILE A 102 -11.95 -9.10 -17.94
CA ILE A 102 -12.89 -8.19 -18.59
C ILE A 102 -13.26 -7.03 -17.65
N LEU A 103 -13.63 -7.33 -16.41
CA LEU A 103 -13.99 -6.31 -15.42
C LEU A 103 -12.79 -5.46 -14.98
N GLY A 104 -11.63 -6.10 -14.83
CA GLY A 104 -10.38 -5.47 -14.42
C GLY A 104 -9.90 -4.42 -15.41
N LYS A 105 -10.04 -4.65 -16.73
CA LYS A 105 -9.69 -3.62 -17.74
C LYS A 105 -10.55 -2.37 -17.61
N GLN A 106 -11.84 -2.51 -17.31
CA GLN A 106 -12.74 -1.37 -17.19
C GLN A 106 -12.50 -0.58 -15.90
N ILE A 107 -12.33 -1.29 -14.77
CA ILE A 107 -11.99 -0.68 -13.48
C ILE A 107 -10.61 -0.02 -13.54
N PHE A 108 -9.62 -0.67 -14.17
CA PHE A 108 -8.29 -0.13 -14.37
C PHE A 108 -8.32 1.16 -15.20
N ASN A 109 -9.02 1.15 -16.34
CA ASN A 109 -9.14 2.35 -17.18
C ASN A 109 -9.86 3.50 -16.45
N GLN A 110 -10.92 3.22 -15.69
CA GLN A 110 -11.60 4.23 -14.87
C GLN A 110 -10.70 4.74 -13.74
N GLY A 111 -9.96 3.85 -13.07
CA GLY A 111 -9.00 4.22 -12.03
C GLY A 111 -7.89 5.12 -12.58
N VAL A 112 -7.30 4.79 -13.72
CA VAL A 112 -6.27 5.62 -14.37
C VAL A 112 -6.82 6.99 -14.76
N LEU A 113 -8.04 7.07 -15.26
CA LEU A 113 -8.67 8.36 -15.61
C LEU A 113 -8.96 9.24 -14.38
N GLU A 114 -9.42 8.64 -13.27
CA GLU A 114 -9.61 9.36 -12.00
C GLU A 114 -8.27 9.82 -11.43
N LEU A 115 -7.23 8.96 -11.46
CA LEU A 115 -5.90 9.33 -10.99
C LEU A 115 -5.27 10.44 -11.84
N ASP A 116 -5.40 10.39 -13.19
CA ASP A 116 -4.94 11.47 -14.08
C ASP A 116 -5.70 12.79 -13.82
N ARG A 117 -7.00 12.71 -13.53
CA ARG A 117 -7.80 13.88 -13.14
C ARG A 117 -7.32 14.47 -11.82
N LEU A 118 -7.07 13.64 -10.81
CA LEU A 118 -6.54 14.07 -9.51
C LEU A 118 -5.15 14.69 -9.65
N GLU A 119 -4.30 14.13 -10.51
CA GLU A 119 -2.98 14.67 -10.84
C GLU A 119 -3.06 16.04 -11.53
N ARG A 120 -3.88 16.17 -12.59
CA ARG A 120 -4.09 17.45 -13.29
C ARG A 120 -4.68 18.54 -12.39
N GLN A 121 -5.52 18.15 -11.44
CA GLN A 121 -6.10 19.06 -10.45
C GLN A 121 -5.12 19.39 -9.30
N GLY A 122 -3.94 18.78 -9.27
CA GLY A 122 -2.88 19.08 -8.31
C GLY A 122 -3.06 18.41 -6.95
N TYR A 123 -3.97 17.44 -6.80
CA TYR A 123 -4.21 16.74 -5.54
C TYR A 123 -2.97 15.96 -5.09
N PHE A 124 -2.21 15.36 -6.01
CA PHE A 124 -0.96 14.67 -5.67
C PHE A 124 0.10 15.63 -5.13
N THR A 125 0.27 16.78 -5.78
CA THR A 125 1.19 17.83 -5.32
C THR A 125 0.79 18.33 -3.95
N PHE A 126 -0.50 18.61 -3.73
CA PHE A 126 -1.02 19.04 -2.43
C PHE A 126 -0.80 17.97 -1.35
N ALA A 127 -1.06 16.69 -1.66
CA ALA A 127 -0.85 15.59 -0.72
C ALA A 127 0.64 15.40 -0.38
N GLN A 128 1.53 15.52 -1.35
CA GLN A 128 2.98 15.44 -1.13
C GLN A 128 3.49 16.59 -0.26
N GLU A 129 3.08 17.82 -0.53
CA GLU A 129 3.45 18.97 0.30
C GLU A 129 2.82 18.88 1.70
N GLY A 130 1.58 18.42 1.79
CA GLY A 130 0.91 18.12 3.07
C GLY A 130 1.65 17.06 3.88
N TRP A 131 2.14 16.01 3.23
CA TRP A 131 2.93 14.96 3.87
C TRP A 131 4.25 15.51 4.45
N LYS A 132 4.95 16.38 3.74
CA LYS A 132 6.17 17.03 4.25
C LYS A 132 5.89 17.90 5.50
N ILE A 133 4.74 18.55 5.55
CA ILE A 133 4.32 19.31 6.74
C ILE A 133 4.08 18.36 7.90
N VAL A 134 3.36 17.26 7.68
CA VAL A 134 3.11 16.22 8.70
C VAL A 134 4.43 15.62 9.18
N GLU A 135 5.35 15.29 8.28
CA GLU A 135 6.67 14.76 8.62
C GLU A 135 7.47 15.73 9.48
N ARG A 136 7.52 17.02 9.12
CA ARG A 136 8.17 18.05 9.95
C ARG A 136 7.55 18.17 11.32
N VAL A 137 6.22 18.13 11.41
CA VAL A 137 5.50 18.14 12.69
C VAL A 137 5.88 16.90 13.51
N VAL A 138 5.82 15.69 12.94
CA VAL A 138 6.18 14.46 13.67
C VAL A 138 7.66 14.39 14.05
N THR A 139 8.54 15.05 13.30
CA THR A 139 9.99 15.09 13.58
C THR A 139 10.35 16.14 14.64
N GLU A 140 9.67 17.29 14.64
CA GLU A 140 9.93 18.38 15.59
C GLU A 140 9.17 18.23 16.91
N PHE A 141 8.02 17.56 16.89
CA PHE A 141 7.18 17.33 18.07
C PHE A 141 7.36 15.89 18.58
N SER A 142 7.62 15.76 19.87
CA SER A 142 7.67 14.45 20.54
C SER A 142 6.28 13.79 20.59
N GLU A 143 6.22 12.49 20.90
CA GLU A 143 4.94 11.79 21.08
C GLU A 143 4.03 12.48 22.13
N GLU A 144 4.66 13.06 23.16
CA GLU A 144 3.98 13.80 24.22
C GLU A 144 3.40 15.13 23.72
N ASP A 145 4.13 15.83 22.85
CA ASP A 145 3.65 17.06 22.20
C ASP A 145 2.48 16.79 21.24
N VAL A 146 2.53 15.69 20.49
CA VAL A 146 1.43 15.29 19.59
C VAL A 146 0.17 14.95 20.39
N ARG A 147 0.32 14.30 21.54
CA ARG A 147 -0.81 13.99 22.43
C ARG A 147 -1.41 15.26 23.04
N ALA A 148 -0.56 16.18 23.52
CA ALA A 148 -1.00 17.49 24.00
C ALA A 148 -1.70 18.31 22.90
N LEU A 149 -1.22 18.23 21.65
CA LEU A 149 -1.85 18.88 20.50
C LEU A 149 -3.22 18.28 20.21
N ALA A 150 -3.35 16.95 20.21
CA ALA A 150 -4.60 16.26 19.98
C ALA A 150 -5.66 16.64 21.03
N ASP A 151 -5.27 16.71 22.30
CA ASP A 151 -6.15 17.09 23.41
C ASP A 151 -6.61 18.56 23.31
N ASN A 152 -5.76 19.44 22.77
CA ASN A 152 -6.02 20.88 22.66
C ASN A 152 -6.46 21.34 21.26
N VAL A 153 -6.59 20.44 20.28
CA VAL A 153 -6.82 20.81 18.87
C VAL A 153 -8.10 21.62 18.70
N VAL A 154 -9.16 21.29 19.43
CA VAL A 154 -10.44 22.02 19.36
C VAL A 154 -10.29 23.44 19.93
N VAL A 155 -9.51 23.61 21.00
CA VAL A 155 -9.25 24.93 21.59
C VAL A 155 -8.41 25.78 20.64
N ILE A 156 -7.34 25.20 20.08
CA ILE A 156 -6.48 25.88 19.10
C ILE A 156 -7.31 26.32 17.88
N LEU A 157 -8.12 25.43 17.30
CA LEU A 157 -8.96 25.77 16.15
C LEU A 157 -10.00 26.85 16.48
N LYS A 158 -10.60 26.82 17.67
CA LYS A 158 -11.50 27.89 18.14
C LYS A 158 -10.75 29.22 18.30
N THR A 159 -9.54 29.20 18.85
CA THR A 159 -8.70 30.39 19.01
C THR A 159 -8.30 30.97 17.66
N VAL A 160 -7.82 30.15 16.73
CA VAL A 160 -7.51 30.57 15.35
C VAL A 160 -8.74 31.20 14.71
N ARG A 161 -9.90 30.52 14.77
CA ARG A 161 -11.16 31.06 14.25
C ARG A 161 -11.50 32.41 14.89
N ASN A 162 -11.31 32.55 16.20
CA ASN A 162 -11.58 33.79 16.92
C ASN A 162 -10.62 34.92 16.53
N MET A 163 -9.34 34.62 16.31
CA MET A 163 -8.35 35.59 15.84
C MET A 163 -8.60 36.01 14.37
N THR A 164 -9.14 35.11 13.55
CA THR A 164 -9.53 35.42 12.16
C THR A 164 -10.88 36.12 12.04
N GLN A 165 -11.54 36.47 13.16
CA GLN A 165 -12.79 37.24 13.11
C GLN A 165 -12.56 38.62 12.47
N PRO A 166 -13.52 39.14 11.68
CA PRO A 166 -13.37 40.40 10.96
C PRO A 166 -12.94 41.58 11.83
N GLU A 167 -13.44 41.64 13.07
CA GLU A 167 -13.16 42.72 14.03
C GLU A 167 -11.69 42.74 14.46
N ILE A 168 -11.11 41.56 14.71
CA ILE A 168 -9.70 41.41 15.11
C ILE A 168 -8.78 41.73 13.93
N MET A 169 -9.11 41.21 12.74
CA MET A 169 -8.37 41.49 11.52
C MET A 169 -8.40 42.98 11.15
N ALA A 170 -9.53 43.67 11.37
CA ALA A 170 -9.65 45.10 11.13
C ALA A 170 -8.72 45.91 12.05
N ILE A 171 -8.62 45.55 13.34
CA ILE A 171 -7.69 46.20 14.28
C ILE A 171 -6.23 45.94 13.86
N ALA A 172 -5.90 44.71 13.48
CA ALA A 172 -4.56 44.35 13.02
C ALA A 172 -4.15 45.15 11.77
N ASN A 173 -5.03 45.21 10.76
CA ASN A 173 -4.78 45.96 9.54
C ASN A 173 -4.65 47.47 9.80
N GLN A 174 -5.57 48.05 10.59
CA GLN A 174 -5.50 49.47 10.97
C GLN A 174 -4.20 49.81 11.72
N SER A 175 -3.68 48.88 12.52
CA SER A 175 -2.42 49.07 13.25
C SER A 175 -1.21 49.03 12.31
N VAL A 176 -1.22 48.12 11.33
CA VAL A 176 -0.16 48.03 10.30
C VAL A 176 -0.16 49.28 9.42
N ASP A 177 -1.34 49.76 9.01
CA ASP A 177 -1.47 50.98 8.21
C ASP A 177 -1.00 52.21 8.99
N ALA A 178 -1.37 52.31 10.28
CA ALA A 178 -0.91 53.37 11.15
C ALA A 178 0.61 53.41 11.33
N ILE A 179 1.30 52.25 11.32
CA ILE A 179 2.76 52.17 11.38
C ILE A 179 3.41 52.58 10.05
N ARG A 180 2.78 52.24 8.92
CA ARG A 180 3.27 52.61 7.57
C ARG A 180 3.12 54.10 7.28
N GLU A 181 2.11 54.75 7.86
CA GLU A 181 1.83 56.17 7.68
C GLU A 181 2.66 57.09 8.60
N ILE A 182 3.41 56.55 9.56
CA ILE A 182 4.34 57.35 10.37
C ILE A 182 5.45 57.86 9.45
N PRO A 183 5.54 59.19 9.18
CA PRO A 183 6.62 59.73 8.36
C PRO A 183 7.95 59.43 9.06
N ALA A 184 8.95 59.01 8.29
CA ALA A 184 10.30 58.85 8.79
C ALA A 184 10.79 60.19 9.35
N GLU A 185 11.00 60.22 10.67
CA GLU A 185 11.79 61.17 11.46
C GLU A 185 11.90 62.61 10.91
N ASP A 186 11.04 63.56 11.38
CA ASP A 186 11.49 64.91 11.78
C ASP A 186 10.43 65.87 12.39
N GLU A 187 9.29 65.40 12.92
CA GLU A 187 8.44 66.31 13.71
C GLU A 187 8.92 66.36 15.16
N ASN A 188 9.53 67.48 15.54
CA ASN A 188 9.79 67.83 16.95
C ASN A 188 8.45 67.94 17.71
N ILE A 189 7.93 66.81 18.17
CA ILE A 189 6.73 66.76 19.00
C ILE A 189 7.09 67.42 20.35
N SER A 190 6.66 68.65 20.54
CA SER A 190 6.82 69.37 21.80
C SER A 190 6.02 68.70 22.93
N ALA A 191 6.56 68.67 24.15
CA ALA A 191 5.89 68.15 25.35
C ALA A 191 4.49 68.74 25.56
N PHE A 192 4.27 70.00 25.15
CA PHE A 192 2.95 70.64 25.20
C PHE A 192 1.96 70.06 24.19
N LYS A 193 2.41 69.73 22.98
CA LYS A 193 1.57 69.06 21.96
C LYS A 193 1.13 67.68 22.45
N LEU A 194 2.02 66.91 23.09
CA LEU A 194 1.67 65.61 23.68
C LEU A 194 0.57 65.72 24.75
N VAL A 195 0.68 66.69 25.65
CA VAL A 195 -0.35 66.91 26.68
C VAL A 195 -1.70 67.30 26.06
N LYS A 196 -1.68 68.10 24.99
CA LYS A 196 -2.90 68.46 24.24
C LYS A 196 -3.49 67.26 23.48
N GLU A 197 -2.66 66.44 22.85
CA GLU A 197 -3.02 65.21 22.14
C GLU A 197 -3.70 64.18 23.07
N MET A 198 -3.19 64.04 24.30
CA MET A 198 -3.80 63.18 25.32
C MET A 198 -5.25 63.56 25.66
N GLY A 199 -5.61 64.84 25.50
CA GLY A 199 -6.96 65.35 25.69
C GLY A 199 -7.91 65.08 24.51
N SER A 200 -7.42 64.57 23.38
CA SER A 200 -8.22 64.39 22.18
C SER A 200 -9.34 63.34 22.37
N PRO A 201 -10.51 63.51 21.70
CA PRO A 201 -11.60 62.54 21.77
C PRO A 201 -11.18 61.12 21.37
N GLN A 202 -10.26 60.99 20.41
CA GLN A 202 -9.74 59.72 19.91
C GLN A 202 -8.91 59.00 20.98
N VAL A 203 -7.94 59.69 21.59
CA VAL A 203 -7.08 59.11 22.66
C VAL A 203 -7.91 58.75 23.89
N ARG A 204 -8.86 59.60 24.29
CA ARG A 204 -9.78 59.32 25.41
C ARG A 204 -10.66 58.09 25.15
N ARG A 205 -11.17 57.92 23.93
CA ARG A 205 -11.92 56.71 23.53
C ARG A 205 -11.03 55.46 23.54
N GLY A 206 -9.79 55.57 23.06
CA GLY A 206 -8.80 54.49 23.11
C GLY A 206 -8.49 54.05 24.55
N MET A 207 -8.19 55.01 25.43
CA MET A 207 -8.00 54.77 26.87
C MET A 207 -9.23 54.12 27.52
N SER A 208 -10.45 54.56 27.21
CA SER A 208 -11.67 53.94 27.74
C SER A 208 -11.83 52.48 27.28
N ARG A 209 -11.50 52.16 26.03
CA ARG A 209 -11.51 50.77 25.53
C ARG A 209 -10.46 49.92 26.23
N MET A 210 -9.25 50.45 26.40
CA MET A 210 -8.16 49.77 27.10
C MET A 210 -8.51 49.52 28.57
N LEU A 211 -9.13 50.50 29.25
CA LEU A 211 -9.64 50.33 30.62
C LEU A 211 -10.73 49.26 30.69
N ASN A 212 -11.64 49.19 29.72
CA ASN A 212 -12.62 48.11 29.66
C ASN A 212 -11.98 46.74 29.43
N LEU A 213 -10.98 46.63 28.55
CA LEU A 213 -10.24 45.38 28.34
C LEU A 213 -9.50 44.94 29.60
N LEU A 214 -8.86 45.87 30.32
CA LEU A 214 -8.22 45.60 31.59
C LEU A 214 -9.22 45.16 32.66
N LYS A 215 -10.42 45.75 32.67
CA LYS A 215 -11.49 45.32 33.57
C LYS A 215 -11.95 43.89 33.29
N VAL A 216 -12.15 43.55 32.01
CA VAL A 216 -12.53 42.20 31.58
C VAL A 216 -11.42 41.18 31.85
N MET A 217 -10.15 41.56 31.71
CA MET A 217 -9.01 40.69 32.07
C MET A 217 -8.84 40.51 33.58
N GLY A 218 -9.18 41.53 34.38
CA GLY A 218 -9.17 41.48 35.84
C GLY A 218 -10.37 40.71 36.42
N GLU A 219 -11.47 40.63 35.69
CA GLU A 219 -12.56 39.68 35.91
C GLU A 219 -12.07 38.29 35.48
N THR A 220 -11.29 37.65 36.34
CA THR A 220 -10.82 36.27 36.12
C THR A 220 -12.02 35.35 35.86
N PRO A 221 -12.07 34.57 34.77
CA PRO A 221 -12.82 33.34 34.78
C PRO A 221 -12.04 32.40 35.69
N THR A 222 -12.45 32.29 36.95
CA THR A 222 -12.11 31.11 37.76
C THR A 222 -12.67 29.89 37.03
N GLN A 223 -11.78 29.15 36.35
CA GLN A 223 -11.94 27.75 35.99
C GLN A 223 -10.65 27.04 36.40
#